data_AF-A0A5C9BW51-F1
#
_entry.id   AF-A0A5C9BW51-F1
#
_cell.length_a   1.000
_cell.length_b   1.000
_cell.length_c   1.000
_cell.angle_alpha   90.00
_cell.angle_beta   90.00
_cell.angle_gamma   90.00
#
_symmetry.space_group_name_H-M   'P 1'
#
loop_
_entity.id
_entity.type
_entity.pdbx_description
1 polymer ?
#
loop_
_entity_poly.entity_id
_entity_poly.type
_entity_poly.pdbx_seq_one_letter_code
_entity_poly.pdbx_strand_id
1 'polypeptide(L)'
;METVTRRGFVEPGKIAAEEAAINVVQNQTDAALKAYADRPDTFSGRYVSADTFKELMPGFADSRQSRNELNGAVHNAAAVLASEQFRRLVAQGPQEDNRHVVFVTGIPGAGKSSSVAGAFGESAAIVYEGQLSRPEPGIEKIQQALDAGFNVGIVAVHVPPEVALQRTNNRFIDPNNGRGASISVMSDIQGNLPDGLRQIQQRFGDRIELQVFDNTPGQQSRHDGWQAIHVLEKEGNREHISHRLQAALEQGYRSGQYSAEFYKQAAGRQPEAQLAREASGQGDREQSADGNRSSLPARDPEPRSLSETGGQAPAEVVASSGLIGALAATTRETRLVGTTQDPVARDLIESQHLQALDQKLASLGIRDLKPIAAGTSSVVLDAGQDVVRVGMGDLTPRPIIPEVLQAQREGVIGGLRYEILPKVEVTGITEHDVSLMQSRIAERGYQWTDAGIDNLGRINGQLVVTDPGGLQRIEEKVLTPGNTLENPLQQSNLASKEQTAANSGASELNQTQTPDRDKGFELLR
;
A
#
# COMPACT_ATOMS: atom_id res chain seq x y z
N MET A 1 14.86 24.50 -13.86
CA MET A 1 14.63 23.06 -13.97
C MET A 1 15.93 22.35 -13.64
N GLU A 2 15.87 21.23 -12.91
CA GLU A 2 17.05 20.43 -12.53
C GLU A 2 17.67 19.72 -13.75
N THR A 3 18.96 19.39 -13.69
CA THR A 3 19.64 18.59 -14.73
C THR A 3 19.45 17.10 -14.46
N VAL A 4 19.17 16.31 -15.49
CA VAL A 4 19.06 14.85 -15.36
C VAL A 4 20.46 14.24 -15.16
N THR A 5 20.68 13.60 -14.01
CA THR A 5 21.90 12.81 -13.76
C THR A 5 21.82 11.45 -14.47
N ARG A 6 22.85 11.09 -15.25
CA ARG A 6 22.96 9.76 -15.87
C ARG A 6 23.41 8.71 -14.87
N ARG A 7 22.94 7.47 -15.02
CA ARG A 7 23.25 6.34 -14.11
C ARG A 7 24.39 5.46 -14.58
N GLY A 8 24.83 5.60 -15.84
CA GLY A 8 25.97 4.86 -16.38
C GLY A 8 25.66 3.38 -16.67
N PHE A 9 24.53 3.11 -17.35
CA PHE A 9 24.19 1.76 -17.81
C PHE A 9 25.20 1.25 -18.85
N VAL A 10 25.32 -0.08 -18.95
CA VAL A 10 26.17 -0.75 -19.96
C VAL A 10 25.32 -1.45 -21.03
N GLU A 11 24.07 -1.76 -20.72
CA GLU A 11 23.16 -2.42 -21.64
C GLU A 11 22.66 -1.43 -22.70
N PRO A 12 22.85 -1.71 -24.02
CA PRO A 12 22.49 -0.77 -25.09
C PRO A 12 21.05 -0.27 -25.04
N GLY A 13 20.10 -1.16 -24.72
CA GLY A 13 18.68 -0.80 -24.58
C GLY A 13 18.42 0.20 -23.45
N LYS A 14 19.11 0.08 -22.32
CA LYS A 14 18.97 1.02 -21.19
C LYS A 14 19.65 2.36 -21.47
N ILE A 15 20.79 2.35 -22.17
CA ILE A 15 21.46 3.58 -22.62
C ILE A 15 20.53 4.35 -23.56
N ALA A 16 19.97 3.68 -24.58
CA ALA A 16 19.05 4.31 -25.52
C ALA A 16 17.78 4.84 -24.84
N ALA A 17 17.21 4.09 -23.89
CA ALA A 17 16.06 4.54 -23.12
C ALA A 17 16.37 5.74 -22.22
N GLU A 18 17.55 5.77 -21.55
CA GLU A 18 18.00 6.91 -20.76
C GLU A 18 18.17 8.16 -21.64
N GLU A 19 18.76 8.01 -22.83
CA GLU A 19 18.94 9.11 -23.79
C GLU A 19 17.61 9.66 -24.33
N ALA A 20 16.69 8.77 -24.69
CA ALA A 20 15.35 9.15 -25.12
C ALA A 20 14.60 9.90 -24.01
N ALA A 21 14.68 9.43 -22.76
CA ALA A 21 14.05 10.08 -21.62
C ALA A 21 14.67 11.46 -21.31
N ILE A 22 16.00 11.59 -21.42
CA ILE A 22 16.68 12.89 -21.29
C ILE A 22 16.24 13.86 -22.39
N ASN A 23 16.09 13.38 -23.63
CA ASN A 23 15.60 14.20 -24.73
C ASN A 23 14.18 14.73 -24.48
N VAL A 24 13.28 13.95 -23.87
CA VAL A 24 11.96 14.42 -23.45
C VAL A 24 12.08 15.60 -22.49
N VAL A 25 12.94 15.49 -21.47
CA VAL A 25 13.17 16.57 -20.50
C VAL A 25 13.75 17.81 -21.20
N GLN A 26 14.75 17.65 -22.07
CA GLN A 26 15.44 18.80 -22.66
C GLN A 26 14.60 19.54 -23.72
N ASN A 27 13.84 18.80 -24.52
CA ASN A 27 13.25 19.33 -25.75
C ASN A 27 11.71 19.28 -25.78
N GLN A 28 11.08 18.57 -24.83
CA GLN A 28 9.63 18.30 -24.85
C GLN A 28 8.97 18.49 -23.47
N THR A 29 9.60 19.23 -22.54
CA THR A 29 9.07 19.42 -21.17
C THR A 29 7.62 19.90 -21.18
N ASP A 30 7.29 20.99 -21.89
CA ASP A 30 5.92 21.53 -21.87
C ASP A 30 4.88 20.55 -22.42
N ALA A 31 5.24 19.82 -23.47
CA ALA A 31 4.38 18.78 -24.04
C ALA A 31 4.18 17.62 -23.05
N ALA A 32 5.24 17.19 -22.36
CA ALA A 32 5.18 16.13 -21.36
C ALA A 32 4.34 16.53 -20.14
N LEU A 33 4.49 17.76 -19.63
CA LEU A 33 3.68 18.27 -18.53
C LEU A 33 2.21 18.42 -18.90
N LYS A 34 1.92 18.88 -20.13
CA LYS A 34 0.54 18.92 -20.64
C LYS A 34 -0.05 17.52 -20.73
N ALA A 35 0.67 16.58 -21.36
CA ALA A 35 0.21 15.19 -21.46
C ALA A 35 -0.01 14.55 -20.09
N TYR A 36 0.81 14.90 -19.11
CA TYR A 36 0.66 14.46 -17.72
C TYR A 36 -0.62 15.01 -17.07
N ALA A 37 -0.87 16.32 -17.22
CA ALA A 37 -2.04 16.98 -16.67
C ALA A 37 -3.35 16.54 -17.34
N ASP A 38 -3.31 16.18 -18.62
CA ASP A 38 -4.48 15.68 -19.35
C ASP A 38 -4.90 14.25 -18.90
N ARG A 39 -4.11 13.58 -18.05
CA ARG A 39 -4.47 12.26 -17.52
C ARG A 39 -5.50 12.38 -16.39
N PRO A 40 -6.59 11.59 -16.39
CA PRO A 40 -7.59 11.63 -15.33
C PRO A 40 -7.04 11.26 -13.94
N ASP A 41 -6.09 10.31 -13.89
CA ASP A 41 -5.49 9.80 -12.65
C ASP A 41 -4.47 10.77 -12.00
N THR A 42 -4.21 11.92 -12.63
CA THR A 42 -3.32 12.96 -12.08
C THR A 42 -4.08 14.18 -11.55
N PHE A 43 -5.41 14.21 -11.65
CA PHE A 43 -6.26 15.32 -11.17
C PHE A 43 -5.85 16.68 -11.77
N SER A 44 -5.77 16.74 -13.09
CA SER A 44 -5.24 17.92 -13.82
C SER A 44 -3.77 18.21 -13.48
N GLY A 45 -2.99 17.14 -13.23
CA GLY A 45 -1.58 17.21 -12.88
C GLY A 45 -1.28 17.58 -11.42
N ARG A 46 -2.29 17.72 -10.54
CA ARG A 46 -2.12 18.01 -9.10
C ARG A 46 -1.55 16.85 -8.31
N TYR A 47 -1.78 15.61 -8.72
CA TYR A 47 -1.06 14.46 -8.22
C TYR A 47 0.24 14.31 -9.01
N VAL A 48 1.36 14.54 -8.34
CA VAL A 48 2.70 14.61 -8.91
C VAL A 48 3.50 13.39 -8.44
N SER A 49 3.85 12.52 -9.39
CA SER A 49 4.59 11.29 -9.14
C SER A 49 5.54 10.99 -10.28
N ALA A 50 6.81 10.76 -9.96
CA ALA A 50 7.80 10.29 -10.91
C ALA A 50 7.40 8.95 -11.54
N ASP A 51 6.66 8.10 -10.82
CA ASP A 51 6.21 6.81 -11.35
C ASP A 51 5.17 6.97 -12.46
N THR A 52 4.23 7.90 -12.32
CA THR A 52 3.26 8.21 -13.38
C THR A 52 3.94 8.89 -14.57
N PHE A 53 4.95 9.73 -14.35
CA PHE A 53 5.73 10.34 -15.46
C PHE A 53 6.48 9.32 -16.31
N LYS A 54 6.87 8.16 -15.76
CA LYS A 54 7.52 7.10 -16.54
C LYS A 54 6.62 6.57 -17.64
N GLU A 55 5.30 6.55 -17.44
CA GLU A 55 4.34 6.08 -18.46
C GLU A 55 4.31 6.98 -19.70
N LEU A 56 4.89 8.18 -19.64
CA LEU A 56 5.04 9.09 -20.79
C LEU A 56 6.39 8.92 -21.49
N MET A 57 7.29 8.08 -20.98
CA MET A 57 8.63 7.92 -21.52
C MET A 57 8.62 6.95 -22.72
N PRO A 58 9.33 7.27 -23.82
CA PRO A 58 9.37 6.40 -24.99
C PRO A 58 9.79 4.98 -24.65
N GLY A 59 9.03 3.99 -25.11
CA GLY A 59 9.30 2.57 -24.91
C GLY A 59 9.00 2.03 -23.52
N PHE A 60 8.72 2.88 -22.53
CA PHE A 60 8.50 2.41 -21.16
C PHE A 60 7.19 1.66 -21.02
N ALA A 61 6.08 2.25 -21.51
CA ALA A 61 4.73 1.73 -21.35
C ALA A 61 4.34 0.62 -22.33
N ASP A 62 5.22 0.26 -23.28
CA ASP A 62 4.95 -0.67 -24.38
C ASP A 62 4.52 -2.06 -23.91
N SER A 63 5.08 -2.54 -22.80
CA SER A 63 4.76 -3.86 -22.25
C SER A 63 5.07 -3.97 -20.76
N ARG A 64 4.63 -5.07 -20.14
CA ARG A 64 5.05 -5.47 -18.79
C ARG A 64 6.58 -5.59 -18.69
N GLN A 65 7.20 -6.19 -19.71
CA GLN A 65 8.63 -6.44 -19.75
C GLN A 65 9.44 -5.15 -19.86
N SER A 66 9.05 -4.22 -20.73
CA SER A 66 9.72 -2.93 -20.88
C SER A 66 9.68 -2.11 -19.60
N ARG A 67 8.52 -2.09 -18.90
CA ARG A 67 8.40 -1.44 -17.59
C ARG A 67 9.36 -2.03 -16.56
N ASN A 68 9.61 -3.33 -16.63
CA ASN A 68 10.58 -3.98 -15.75
C ASN A 68 12.02 -3.57 -16.04
N GLU A 69 12.41 -3.72 -17.31
CA GLU A 69 13.79 -3.56 -17.76
C GLU A 69 14.25 -2.10 -17.76
N LEU A 70 13.35 -1.18 -18.12
CA LEU A 70 13.68 0.23 -18.35
C LEU A 70 13.41 1.13 -17.15
N ASN A 71 12.79 0.64 -16.06
CA ASN A 71 12.42 1.47 -14.89
C ASN A 71 13.61 2.23 -14.29
N GLY A 72 14.79 1.61 -14.26
CA GLY A 72 16.00 2.27 -13.82
C GLY A 72 16.47 3.38 -14.76
N ALA A 73 16.36 3.16 -16.08
CA ALA A 73 16.85 4.05 -17.12
C ALA A 73 16.07 5.35 -17.22
N VAL A 74 14.75 5.27 -17.07
CA VAL A 74 13.87 6.45 -17.22
C VAL A 74 13.65 7.22 -15.90
N HIS A 75 14.02 6.66 -14.75
CA HIS A 75 13.63 7.21 -13.45
C HIS A 75 14.11 8.63 -13.19
N ASN A 76 15.38 8.94 -13.48
CA ASN A 76 15.94 10.26 -13.15
C ASN A 76 15.29 11.35 -14.02
N ALA A 77 15.01 11.08 -15.28
CA ALA A 77 14.28 12.00 -16.16
C ALA A 77 12.84 12.22 -15.66
N ALA A 78 12.14 11.15 -15.30
CA ALA A 78 10.79 11.23 -14.74
C ALA A 78 10.74 12.01 -13.40
N ALA A 79 11.77 11.86 -12.55
CA ALA A 79 11.89 12.61 -11.31
C ALA A 79 12.10 14.11 -11.56
N VAL A 80 12.89 14.50 -12.57
CA VAL A 80 13.07 15.90 -12.95
C VAL A 80 11.76 16.51 -13.48
N LEU A 81 10.99 15.78 -14.29
CA LEU A 81 9.66 16.25 -14.72
C LEU A 81 8.70 16.40 -13.54
N ALA A 82 8.71 15.46 -12.58
CA ALA A 82 7.91 15.56 -11.36
C ALA A 82 8.30 16.80 -10.52
N SER A 83 9.60 17.06 -10.33
CA SER A 83 10.08 18.28 -9.67
C SER A 83 9.60 19.54 -10.40
N GLU A 84 9.67 19.57 -11.73
CA GLU A 84 9.25 20.72 -12.53
C GLU A 84 7.73 20.93 -12.49
N GLN A 85 6.93 19.87 -12.56
CA GLN A 85 5.48 19.93 -12.39
C GLN A 85 5.11 20.52 -11.02
N PHE A 86 5.71 19.99 -9.95
CA PHE A 86 5.49 20.51 -8.60
C PHE A 86 5.83 21.99 -8.50
N ARG A 87 6.99 22.40 -9.01
CA ARG A 87 7.43 23.80 -9.02
C ARG A 87 6.44 24.72 -9.72
N ARG A 88 5.90 24.30 -10.88
CA ARG A 88 4.91 25.10 -11.63
C ARG A 88 3.57 25.21 -10.93
N LEU A 89 3.14 24.15 -10.22
CA LEU A 89 1.92 24.20 -9.41
C LEU A 89 2.09 25.12 -8.20
N VAL A 90 3.21 25.00 -7.47
CA VAL A 90 3.49 25.87 -6.32
C VAL A 90 3.56 27.34 -6.74
N ALA A 91 4.14 27.64 -7.91
CA ALA A 91 4.21 29.00 -8.44
C ALA A 91 2.84 29.64 -8.77
N GLN A 92 1.78 28.85 -8.91
CA GLN A 92 0.42 29.37 -9.08
C GLN A 92 -0.19 29.85 -7.76
N GLY A 93 0.39 29.44 -6.62
CA GLY A 93 -0.10 29.79 -5.29
C GLY A 93 -1.36 29.00 -4.87
N PRO A 94 -1.76 29.11 -3.60
CA PRO A 94 -2.96 28.47 -3.07
C PRO A 94 -4.23 29.10 -3.66
N GLN A 95 -5.23 28.25 -3.93
CA GLN A 95 -6.61 28.69 -4.21
C GLN A 95 -7.33 28.94 -2.87
N GLU A 96 -8.33 29.83 -2.82
CA GLU A 96 -9.00 30.19 -1.55
C GLU A 96 -9.57 28.97 -0.82
N ASP A 97 -10.19 28.05 -1.56
CA ASP A 97 -10.84 26.85 -1.01
C ASP A 97 -9.90 25.64 -0.91
N ASN A 98 -8.64 25.76 -1.36
CA ASN A 98 -7.71 24.64 -1.37
C ASN A 98 -6.25 25.09 -1.21
N ARG A 99 -5.73 24.88 0.01
CA ARG A 99 -4.42 25.39 0.45
C ARG A 99 -3.46 24.30 0.91
N HIS A 100 -3.81 23.02 0.75
CA HIS A 100 -3.03 21.92 1.29
C HIS A 100 -2.09 21.30 0.25
N VAL A 101 -0.81 21.20 0.58
CA VAL A 101 0.18 20.41 -0.15
C VAL A 101 0.52 19.18 0.68
N VAL A 102 0.24 18.00 0.14
CA VAL A 102 0.45 16.73 0.83
C VAL A 102 1.60 15.96 0.21
N PHE A 103 2.64 15.69 0.98
CA PHE A 103 3.73 14.80 0.59
C PHE A 103 3.41 13.38 1.01
N VAL A 104 3.37 12.44 0.06
CA VAL A 104 3.12 11.03 0.34
C VAL A 104 4.42 10.25 0.19
N THR A 105 4.80 9.51 1.23
CA THR A 105 6.05 8.75 1.26
C THR A 105 5.86 7.36 1.88
N GLY A 106 6.88 6.50 1.78
CA GLY A 106 6.83 5.11 2.26
C GLY A 106 7.50 4.11 1.31
N ILE A 107 7.74 2.90 1.82
CA ILE A 107 8.40 1.81 1.08
C ILE A 107 7.63 1.46 -0.23
N PRO A 108 8.30 1.05 -1.31
CA PRO A 108 7.63 0.42 -2.45
C PRO A 108 6.73 -0.75 -1.99
N GLY A 109 5.50 -0.81 -2.48
CA GLY A 109 4.53 -1.82 -2.03
C GLY A 109 3.69 -1.42 -0.81
N ALA A 110 3.96 -0.27 -0.18
CA ALA A 110 3.17 0.19 0.97
C ALA A 110 1.71 0.55 0.66
N GLY A 111 1.34 0.74 -0.60
CA GLY A 111 -0.01 1.19 -0.99
C GLY A 111 -0.19 2.72 -0.99
N LYS A 112 0.88 3.48 -1.24
CA LYS A 112 0.84 4.96 -1.34
C LYS A 112 -0.20 5.45 -2.36
N SER A 113 -0.10 4.93 -3.59
CA SER A 113 -0.91 5.40 -4.70
C SER A 113 -2.38 4.97 -4.59
N SER A 114 -2.65 3.76 -4.06
CA SER A 114 -4.01 3.22 -3.92
C SER A 114 -4.75 3.66 -2.65
N SER A 115 -4.05 3.88 -1.53
CA SER A 115 -4.71 4.17 -0.24
C SER A 115 -4.72 5.66 0.13
N VAL A 116 -3.76 6.44 -0.37
CA VAL A 116 -3.54 7.81 0.12
C VAL A 116 -3.62 8.82 -1.02
N ALA A 117 -2.87 8.63 -2.11
CA ALA A 117 -2.86 9.61 -3.20
C ALA A 117 -4.25 9.81 -3.85
N GLY A 118 -5.02 8.74 -4.05
CA GLY A 118 -6.39 8.83 -4.57
C GLY A 118 -7.35 9.58 -3.64
N ALA A 119 -7.22 9.40 -2.33
CA ALA A 119 -8.07 10.07 -1.34
C ALA A 119 -7.78 11.58 -1.21
N PHE A 120 -6.53 11.98 -1.43
CA PHE A 120 -6.11 13.39 -1.38
C PHE A 120 -6.14 14.09 -2.74
N GLY A 121 -6.11 13.37 -3.85
CA GLY A 121 -5.96 13.95 -5.18
C GLY A 121 -7.11 14.89 -5.58
N GLU A 122 -8.31 14.66 -5.06
CA GLU A 122 -9.46 15.52 -5.34
C GLU A 122 -9.44 16.80 -4.51
N SER A 123 -8.88 16.75 -3.30
CA SER A 123 -9.09 17.73 -2.24
C SER A 123 -7.86 18.53 -1.83
N ALA A 124 -6.66 18.00 -2.01
CA ALA A 124 -5.42 18.73 -1.80
C ALA A 124 -5.10 19.57 -3.03
N ALA A 125 -4.45 20.72 -2.83
CA ALA A 125 -4.04 21.60 -3.91
C ALA A 125 -2.97 20.91 -4.75
N ILE A 126 -2.08 20.17 -4.07
CA ILE A 126 -1.01 19.38 -4.68
C ILE A 126 -0.79 18.14 -3.81
N VAL A 127 -0.69 16.97 -4.44
CA VAL A 127 -0.22 15.74 -3.80
C VAL A 127 1.10 15.36 -4.46
N TYR A 128 2.19 15.32 -3.70
CA TYR A 128 3.51 14.95 -4.21
C TYR A 128 3.92 13.58 -3.66
N GLU A 129 3.99 12.55 -4.50
CA GLU A 129 4.51 11.24 -4.12
C GLU A 129 6.02 11.19 -4.33
N GLY A 130 6.76 10.98 -3.24
CA GLY A 130 8.22 10.90 -3.28
C GLY A 130 8.82 10.22 -2.05
N GLN A 131 10.06 9.76 -2.19
CA GLN A 131 10.82 9.26 -1.04
C GLN A 131 11.26 10.44 -0.15
N LEU A 132 11.17 10.27 1.18
CA LEU A 132 11.72 11.21 2.17
C LEU A 132 12.80 10.57 3.06
N SER A 133 13.29 9.39 2.68
CA SER A 133 14.39 8.68 3.34
C SER A 133 15.76 9.37 3.18
N ARG A 134 15.93 10.12 2.09
CA ARG A 134 17.01 11.09 1.88
C ARG A 134 16.32 12.43 1.66
N PRO A 135 16.11 13.22 2.73
CA PRO A 135 15.08 14.24 2.75
C PRO A 135 15.47 15.51 2.02
N GLU A 136 16.74 15.72 1.64
CA GLU A 136 17.23 17.01 1.13
C GLU A 136 16.42 17.54 -0.07
N PRO A 137 16.15 16.73 -1.13
CA PRO A 137 15.29 17.21 -2.23
C PRO A 137 13.83 17.44 -1.83
N GLY A 138 13.36 16.77 -0.77
CA GLY A 138 12.04 16.96 -0.19
C GLY A 138 11.95 18.23 0.65
N ILE A 139 12.98 18.54 1.44
CA ILE A 139 13.11 19.76 2.25
C ILE A 139 13.02 21.00 1.35
N GLU A 140 13.71 21.00 0.20
CA GLU A 140 13.62 22.11 -0.76
C GLU A 140 12.20 22.32 -1.29
N LYS A 141 11.47 21.23 -1.59
CA LYS A 141 10.09 21.29 -2.09
C LYS A 141 9.10 21.73 -1.02
N ILE A 142 9.28 21.24 0.21
CA ILE A 142 8.51 21.65 1.38
C ILE A 142 8.70 23.15 1.63
N GLN A 143 9.95 23.64 1.60
CA GLN A 143 10.25 25.05 1.76
C GLN A 143 9.57 25.90 0.67
N GLN A 144 9.63 25.48 -0.59
CA GLN A 144 8.94 26.17 -1.70
C GLN A 144 7.43 26.28 -1.47
N ALA A 145 6.77 25.21 -1.03
CA ALA A 145 5.34 25.22 -0.74
C ALA A 145 4.99 26.15 0.44
N LEU A 146 5.77 26.09 1.51
CA LEU A 146 5.58 26.97 2.68
C LEU A 146 5.78 28.45 2.30
N ASP A 147 6.79 28.77 1.49
CA ASP A 147 7.09 30.14 1.04
C ASP A 147 6.01 30.70 0.12
N ALA A 148 5.33 29.82 -0.64
CA ALA A 148 4.17 30.18 -1.45
C ALA A 148 2.85 30.28 -0.64
N GLY A 149 2.88 30.05 0.68
CA GLY A 149 1.73 30.23 1.58
C GLY A 149 0.78 29.04 1.64
N PHE A 150 1.24 27.84 1.28
CA PHE A 150 0.49 26.60 1.45
C PHE A 150 0.61 26.04 2.88
N ASN A 151 -0.40 25.28 3.30
CA ASN A 151 -0.34 24.38 4.44
C ASN A 151 0.28 23.07 4.00
N VAL A 152 1.34 22.61 4.67
CA VAL A 152 2.08 21.41 4.26
C VAL A 152 1.84 20.27 5.24
N GLY A 153 1.48 19.10 4.71
CA GLY A 153 1.35 17.86 5.45
C GLY A 153 2.17 16.74 4.83
N ILE A 154 2.59 15.77 5.65
CA ILE A 154 3.28 14.56 5.23
C ILE A 154 2.45 13.34 5.65
N VAL A 155 2.20 12.44 4.70
CA VAL A 155 1.61 11.12 4.96
C VAL A 155 2.66 10.06 4.68
N ALA A 156 3.15 9.42 5.75
CA ALA A 156 4.04 8.28 5.67
C ALA A 156 3.20 6.98 5.68
N VAL A 157 3.20 6.26 4.56
CA VAL A 157 2.49 5.00 4.42
C VAL A 157 3.41 3.85 4.79
N HIS A 158 2.94 3.02 5.71
CA HIS A 158 3.70 1.97 6.35
C HIS A 158 3.07 0.59 6.12
N VAL A 159 3.91 -0.43 5.97
CA VAL A 159 3.61 -1.86 6.11
C VAL A 159 4.90 -2.58 6.51
N PRO A 160 4.84 -3.80 7.08
CA PRO A 160 6.00 -4.66 7.24
C PRO A 160 6.73 -4.90 5.91
N PRO A 161 8.07 -5.00 5.90
CA PRO A 161 8.86 -5.21 4.69
C PRO A 161 8.45 -6.46 3.89
N GLU A 162 8.06 -7.54 4.55
CA GLU A 162 7.64 -8.78 3.89
C GLU A 162 6.31 -8.59 3.14
N VAL A 163 5.37 -7.86 3.74
CA VAL A 163 4.11 -7.47 3.09
C VAL A 163 4.39 -6.56 1.89
N ALA A 164 5.29 -5.60 2.03
CA ALA A 164 5.73 -4.75 0.93
C ALA A 164 6.32 -5.59 -0.22
N LEU A 165 7.15 -6.59 0.08
CA LEU A 165 7.78 -7.47 -0.90
C LEU A 165 6.74 -8.31 -1.66
N GLN A 166 5.76 -8.87 -0.95
CA GLN A 166 4.67 -9.60 -1.58
C GLN A 166 3.86 -8.68 -2.51
N ARG A 167 3.57 -7.45 -2.10
CA ARG A 167 2.84 -6.48 -2.93
C ARG A 167 3.66 -6.04 -4.15
N THR A 168 4.98 -5.95 -4.06
CA THR A 168 5.83 -5.67 -5.23
C THR A 168 5.90 -6.86 -6.19
N ASN A 169 5.82 -8.11 -5.70
CA ASN A 169 5.63 -9.28 -6.55
C ASN A 169 4.31 -9.21 -7.32
N ASN A 170 3.20 -8.89 -6.65
CA ASN A 170 1.90 -8.78 -7.30
C ASN A 170 1.91 -7.73 -8.42
N ARG A 171 2.57 -6.58 -8.19
CA ARG A 171 2.79 -5.56 -9.22
C ARG A 171 3.72 -5.99 -10.35
N PHE A 172 4.72 -6.81 -10.04
CA PHE A 172 5.65 -7.34 -11.05
C PHE A 172 4.92 -8.29 -12.02
N ILE A 173 4.03 -9.15 -11.52
CA ILE A 173 3.33 -10.13 -12.36
C ILE A 173 2.13 -9.51 -13.11
N ASP A 174 1.56 -8.43 -12.57
CA ASP A 174 0.44 -7.71 -13.16
C ASP A 174 0.75 -7.29 -14.62
N PRO A 175 -0.07 -7.74 -15.61
CA PRO A 175 0.13 -7.43 -17.02
C PRO A 175 0.12 -5.94 -17.33
N ASN A 176 -0.55 -5.13 -16.50
CA ASN A 176 -0.68 -3.68 -16.71
C ASN A 176 0.39 -2.87 -15.97
N ASN A 177 1.25 -3.50 -15.15
CA ASN A 177 2.24 -2.80 -14.33
C ASN A 177 3.67 -3.29 -14.56
N GLY A 178 3.98 -4.56 -14.34
CA GLY A 178 5.32 -5.12 -14.59
C GLY A 178 6.46 -4.61 -13.70
N ARG A 179 6.19 -3.68 -12.77
CA ARG A 179 7.21 -3.05 -11.92
C ARG A 179 7.23 -3.66 -10.53
N GLY A 180 8.36 -4.26 -10.17
CA GLY A 180 8.69 -4.55 -8.77
C GLY A 180 9.60 -3.48 -8.15
N ALA A 181 10.29 -3.85 -7.08
CA ALA A 181 11.32 -3.03 -6.44
C ALA A 181 12.45 -3.95 -5.93
N SER A 182 13.69 -3.46 -5.90
CA SER A 182 14.78 -4.25 -5.32
C SER A 182 14.74 -4.19 -3.80
N ILE A 183 15.13 -5.27 -3.13
CA ILE A 183 15.19 -5.34 -1.67
C ILE A 183 16.14 -4.29 -1.09
N SER A 184 17.22 -3.94 -1.81
CA SER A 184 18.12 -2.86 -1.41
C SER A 184 17.43 -1.50 -1.43
N VAL A 185 16.62 -1.20 -2.46
CA VAL A 185 15.86 0.06 -2.49
C VAL A 185 14.80 0.08 -1.40
N MET A 186 14.14 -1.05 -1.16
CA MET A 186 13.14 -1.19 -0.11
C MET A 186 13.74 -0.97 1.28
N SER A 187 14.85 -1.64 1.60
CA SER A 187 15.55 -1.48 2.88
C SER A 187 16.12 -0.08 3.06
N ASP A 188 16.66 0.52 2.00
CA ASP A 188 17.17 1.88 2.02
C ASP A 188 16.06 2.89 2.34
N ILE A 189 14.90 2.75 1.71
CA ILE A 189 13.78 3.67 1.93
C ILE A 189 13.19 3.47 3.33
N GLN A 190 12.81 2.24 3.68
CA GLN A 190 12.11 1.99 4.94
C GLN A 190 13.01 2.22 6.16
N GLY A 191 14.26 1.77 6.09
CA GLY A 191 15.19 1.88 7.22
C GLY A 191 15.68 3.29 7.51
N ASN A 192 15.69 4.18 6.51
CA ASN A 192 16.13 5.57 6.69
C ASN A 192 14.98 6.58 6.77
N LEU A 193 13.72 6.17 6.52
CA LEU A 193 12.57 7.06 6.57
C LEU A 193 12.38 7.72 7.95
N PRO A 194 12.52 7.02 9.10
CA PRO A 194 12.41 7.67 10.41
C PRO A 194 13.38 8.85 10.57
N ASP A 195 14.66 8.65 10.24
CA ASP A 195 15.68 9.69 10.34
C ASP A 195 15.42 10.84 9.36
N GLY A 196 14.98 10.53 8.14
CA GLY A 196 14.57 11.53 7.16
C GLY A 196 13.42 12.42 7.66
N LEU A 197 12.41 11.82 8.29
CA LEU A 197 11.30 12.56 8.90
C LEU A 197 11.76 13.39 10.11
N ARG A 198 12.67 12.88 10.94
CA ARG A 198 13.25 13.64 12.07
C ARG A 198 14.02 14.87 11.59
N GLN A 199 14.77 14.77 10.48
CA GLN A 199 15.44 15.92 9.89
C GLN A 199 14.46 16.99 9.39
N ILE A 200 13.34 16.56 8.78
CA ILE A 200 12.26 17.47 8.37
C ILE A 200 11.62 18.13 9.60
N GLN A 201 11.31 17.37 10.65
CA GLN A 201 10.78 17.89 11.90
C GLN A 201 11.73 18.92 12.53
N GLN A 202 13.03 18.62 12.57
CA GLN A 202 14.04 19.54 13.12
C GLN A 202 14.08 20.85 12.33
N ARG A 203 13.88 20.80 11.02
CA ARG A 203 13.95 21.98 10.14
C ARG A 203 12.70 22.86 10.22
N PHE A 204 11.52 22.26 10.27
CA PHE A 204 10.25 22.98 10.08
C PHE A 204 9.35 22.99 11.32
N GLY A 205 9.58 22.09 12.28
CA GLY A 205 8.79 21.96 13.51
C GLY A 205 7.30 21.79 13.23
N ASP A 206 6.49 22.52 13.98
CA ASP A 206 5.02 22.44 13.93
C ASP A 206 4.41 23.13 12.69
N ARG A 207 5.23 23.69 11.78
CA ARG A 207 4.74 24.22 10.50
C ARG A 207 4.29 23.12 9.54
N ILE A 208 4.57 21.86 9.86
CA ILE A 208 4.25 20.70 9.05
C ILE A 208 3.57 19.66 9.93
N GLU A 209 2.47 19.14 9.42
CA GLU A 209 1.76 18.01 10.04
C GLU A 209 2.33 16.68 9.54
N LEU A 210 2.53 15.72 10.44
CA LEU A 210 2.83 14.34 10.09
C LEU A 210 1.63 13.45 10.39
N GLN A 211 1.31 12.57 9.46
CA GLN A 211 0.45 11.43 9.67
C GLN A 211 1.18 10.16 9.24
N VAL A 212 1.16 9.12 10.08
CA VAL A 212 1.57 7.77 9.69
C VAL A 212 0.31 6.94 9.45
N PHE A 213 0.20 6.37 8.25
CA PHE A 213 -0.85 5.43 7.90
C PHE A 213 -0.26 4.03 7.88
N ASP A 214 -0.59 3.24 8.90
CA ASP A 214 -0.28 1.82 8.94
C ASP A 214 -1.28 1.08 8.04
N ASN A 215 -0.77 0.56 6.92
CA ASN A 215 -1.54 -0.12 5.89
C ASN A 215 -1.35 -1.65 5.96
N THR A 216 -0.99 -2.15 7.14
CA THR A 216 -0.81 -3.58 7.39
C THR A 216 -2.15 -4.32 7.19
N PRO A 217 -2.19 -5.40 6.38
CA PRO A 217 -3.40 -6.17 6.18
C PRO A 217 -4.00 -6.65 7.51
N GLY A 218 -5.28 -6.34 7.76
CA GLY A 218 -6.00 -6.71 8.98
C GLY A 218 -5.59 -5.94 10.25
N GLN A 219 -4.79 -4.88 10.14
CA GLN A 219 -4.36 -4.03 11.26
C GLN A 219 -4.20 -2.57 10.83
N GLN A 220 -5.08 -2.08 9.95
CA GLN A 220 -4.94 -0.73 9.44
C GLN A 220 -5.22 0.32 10.51
N SER A 221 -4.31 1.26 10.69
CA SER A 221 -4.47 2.32 11.68
C SER A 221 -3.86 3.63 11.22
N ARG A 222 -4.37 4.72 11.80
CA ARG A 222 -3.90 6.08 11.56
C ARG A 222 -3.28 6.61 12.85
N HIS A 223 -2.09 7.19 12.72
CA HIS A 223 -1.37 7.82 13.82
C HIS A 223 -1.03 9.25 13.43
N ASP A 224 -1.55 10.21 14.19
CA ASP A 224 -1.33 11.63 13.93
C ASP A 224 -0.16 12.16 14.77
N GLY A 225 0.56 13.14 14.22
CA GLY A 225 1.64 13.86 14.89
C GLY A 225 3.03 13.20 14.79
N TRP A 226 4.06 13.98 15.10
CA TRP A 226 5.46 13.56 14.99
C TRP A 226 5.85 12.40 15.92
N GLN A 227 5.14 12.24 17.04
CA GLN A 227 5.28 11.08 17.92
C GLN A 227 4.99 9.75 17.21
N ALA A 228 4.23 9.76 16.10
CA ALA A 228 3.92 8.57 15.32
C ALA A 228 5.12 7.96 14.60
N ILE A 229 6.28 8.64 14.53
CA ILE A 229 7.51 8.10 13.94
C ILE A 229 7.88 6.73 14.56
N HIS A 230 7.58 6.50 15.85
CA HIS A 230 7.84 5.23 16.51
C HIS A 230 7.16 4.03 15.81
N VAL A 231 6.07 4.23 15.06
CA VAL A 231 5.41 3.17 14.28
C VAL A 231 6.35 2.67 13.17
N LEU A 232 7.08 3.57 12.53
CA LEU A 232 8.04 3.26 11.48
C LEU A 232 9.31 2.60 12.04
N GLU A 233 9.75 3.03 13.24
CA GLU A 233 10.97 2.54 13.89
C GLU A 233 10.87 1.08 14.34
N LYS A 234 9.65 0.55 14.53
CA LYS A 234 9.40 -0.85 14.90
C LYS A 234 10.01 -1.86 13.93
N GLU A 235 10.20 -1.48 12.67
CA GLU A 235 10.77 -2.39 11.65
C GLU A 235 12.28 -2.58 11.75
N GLY A 236 12.95 -1.72 12.50
CA GLY A 236 14.41 -1.68 12.61
C GLY A 236 15.08 -0.82 11.55
N ASN A 237 16.41 -0.89 11.53
CA ASN A 237 17.23 -0.12 10.61
C ASN A 237 17.33 -0.80 9.23
N ARG A 238 18.02 -0.15 8.30
CA ARG A 238 18.30 -0.65 6.96
C ARG A 238 18.85 -2.08 6.93
N GLU A 239 19.82 -2.40 7.79
CA GLU A 239 20.48 -3.72 7.82
C GLU A 239 19.52 -4.82 8.27
N HIS A 240 18.75 -4.56 9.35
CA HIS A 240 17.73 -5.48 9.84
C HIS A 240 16.65 -5.75 8.79
N ILE A 241 16.15 -4.69 8.14
CA ILE A 241 15.14 -4.80 7.09
C ILE A 241 15.71 -5.54 5.87
N SER A 242 16.95 -5.26 5.47
CA SER A 242 17.60 -5.97 4.36
C SER A 242 17.73 -7.47 4.63
N HIS A 243 18.10 -7.86 5.84
CA HIS A 243 18.21 -9.27 6.21
C HIS A 243 16.85 -9.99 6.16
N ARG A 244 15.81 -9.34 6.73
CA ARG A 244 14.43 -9.83 6.69
C ARG A 244 13.91 -10.00 5.26
N LEU A 245 14.12 -8.99 4.41
CA LEU A 245 13.73 -9.04 2.99
C LEU A 245 14.48 -10.13 2.22
N GLN A 246 15.77 -10.31 2.45
CA GLN A 246 16.55 -11.39 1.84
C GLN A 246 16.01 -12.76 2.23
N ALA A 247 15.75 -12.98 3.53
CA ALA A 247 15.19 -14.23 4.02
C ALA A 247 13.80 -14.52 3.42
N ALA A 248 12.91 -13.51 3.39
CA ALA A 248 11.58 -13.63 2.80
C ALA A 248 11.63 -13.89 1.29
N LEU A 249 12.56 -13.24 0.58
CA LEU A 249 12.77 -13.46 -0.86
C LEU A 249 13.26 -14.89 -1.16
N GLU A 250 14.23 -15.38 -0.39
CA GLU A 250 14.73 -16.77 -0.52
C GLU A 250 13.67 -17.80 -0.20
N GLN A 251 12.92 -17.62 0.89
CA GLN A 251 11.86 -18.52 1.29
C GLN A 251 10.76 -18.57 0.23
N GLY A 252 10.27 -17.41 -0.24
CA GLY A 252 9.23 -17.34 -1.25
C GLY A 252 9.68 -17.92 -2.60
N TYR A 253 10.96 -17.81 -2.95
CA TYR A 253 11.49 -18.47 -4.15
C TYR A 253 11.56 -20.01 -3.98
N ARG A 254 12.07 -20.50 -2.85
CA ARG A 254 12.16 -21.94 -2.57
C ARG A 254 10.79 -22.62 -2.48
N SER A 255 9.77 -21.91 -1.99
CA SER A 255 8.39 -22.42 -1.91
C SER A 255 7.60 -22.31 -3.22
N GLY A 256 8.18 -21.70 -4.27
CA GLY A 256 7.51 -21.47 -5.55
C GLY A 256 6.52 -20.30 -5.55
N GLN A 257 6.43 -19.54 -4.45
CA GLN A 257 5.62 -18.32 -4.37
C GLN A 257 6.15 -17.19 -5.27
N TYR A 258 7.48 -17.13 -5.48
CA TYR A 258 8.15 -16.14 -6.30
C TYR A 258 8.77 -16.77 -7.55
N SER A 259 8.55 -16.16 -8.71
CA SER A 259 9.18 -16.60 -9.95
C SER A 259 10.68 -16.28 -9.98
N ALA A 260 11.44 -16.98 -10.84
CA ALA A 260 12.86 -16.70 -11.04
C ALA A 260 13.10 -15.26 -11.54
N GLU A 261 12.21 -14.74 -12.38
CA GLU A 261 12.31 -13.37 -12.91
C GLU A 261 12.10 -12.33 -11.80
N PHE A 262 11.09 -12.52 -10.95
CA PHE A 262 10.87 -11.64 -9.80
C PHE A 262 12.04 -11.73 -8.82
N TYR A 263 12.52 -12.93 -8.50
CA TYR A 263 13.68 -13.12 -7.63
C TYR A 263 14.90 -12.33 -8.13
N LYS A 264 15.20 -12.44 -9.42
CA LYS A 264 16.33 -11.76 -10.07
C LYS A 264 16.18 -10.23 -10.01
N GLN A 265 14.98 -9.73 -10.28
CA GLN A 265 14.67 -8.31 -10.17
C GLN A 265 14.76 -7.80 -8.72
N ALA A 266 14.15 -8.51 -7.77
CA ALA A 266 14.09 -8.13 -6.36
C ALA A 266 15.48 -8.19 -5.69
N ALA A 267 16.29 -9.21 -6.00
CA ALA A 267 17.67 -9.32 -5.52
C ALA A 267 18.58 -8.20 -6.06
N GLY A 268 18.17 -7.49 -7.12
CA GLY A 268 18.97 -6.44 -7.74
C GLY A 268 20.25 -6.96 -8.42
N ARG A 269 20.38 -8.28 -8.61
CA ARG A 269 21.54 -8.93 -9.24
C ARG A 269 21.20 -9.30 -10.69
N GLN A 270 21.86 -8.64 -11.66
CA GLN A 270 22.25 -9.30 -12.90
C GLN A 270 23.15 -10.50 -12.52
N PRO A 271 22.94 -11.72 -13.04
CA PRO A 271 23.57 -12.94 -12.54
C PRO A 271 24.96 -13.12 -13.14
N GLU A 272 25.91 -12.21 -12.88
CA GLU A 272 27.27 -12.39 -13.43
C GLU A 272 28.39 -11.83 -12.55
N ALA A 273 28.13 -10.93 -11.60
CA ALA A 273 29.20 -10.33 -10.80
C ALA A 273 29.68 -11.16 -9.60
N GLN A 274 28.96 -12.23 -9.22
CA GLN A 274 29.37 -13.12 -8.11
C GLN A 274 30.09 -14.38 -8.61
N LEU A 275 29.65 -14.95 -9.72
CA LEU A 275 30.37 -16.03 -10.40
C LEU A 275 31.69 -15.53 -11.03
N ALA A 276 31.76 -14.27 -11.49
CA ALA A 276 33.01 -13.69 -11.98
C ALA A 276 34.04 -13.42 -10.86
N ARG A 277 33.60 -13.20 -9.61
CA ARG A 277 34.51 -13.00 -8.46
C ARG A 277 35.02 -14.31 -7.85
N GLU A 278 34.26 -15.38 -8.03
CA GLU A 278 34.68 -16.75 -7.66
C GLU A 278 35.48 -17.42 -8.79
N ALA A 279 35.22 -17.06 -10.06
CA ALA A 279 35.97 -17.55 -11.23
C ALA A 279 37.26 -16.77 -11.54
N SER A 280 37.42 -15.52 -11.05
CA SER A 280 38.67 -14.75 -11.21
C SER A 280 39.79 -15.17 -10.27
N GLY A 281 39.57 -16.23 -9.48
CA GLY A 281 40.49 -16.73 -8.46
C GLY A 281 41.07 -18.11 -8.73
N GLN A 282 41.23 -18.54 -9.99
CA GLN A 282 42.07 -19.72 -10.30
C GLN A 282 42.40 -19.85 -11.80
N GLY A 283 43.69 -19.68 -12.12
CA GLY A 283 44.37 -20.57 -13.06
C GLY A 283 44.38 -20.20 -14.55
N ASP A 284 45.47 -19.54 -14.96
CA ASP A 284 46.06 -19.67 -16.29
C ASP A 284 46.22 -21.14 -16.71
N ARG A 285 45.80 -21.48 -17.94
CA ARG A 285 46.66 -22.09 -18.99
C ARG A 285 45.90 -22.43 -20.29
N GLU A 286 46.44 -21.85 -21.36
CA GLU A 286 46.78 -22.47 -22.65
C GLU A 286 45.73 -22.87 -23.71
N GLN A 287 45.95 -22.24 -24.87
CA GLN A 287 46.05 -22.82 -26.22
C GLN A 287 44.81 -22.88 -27.14
N SER A 288 44.81 -21.92 -28.08
CA SER A 288 44.99 -22.11 -29.54
C SER A 288 43.88 -22.68 -30.44
N ALA A 289 43.89 -22.10 -31.64
CA ALA A 289 43.40 -22.55 -32.95
C ALA A 289 41.90 -22.36 -33.24
N ASP A 290 41.51 -21.40 -34.10
CA ASP A 290 41.62 -21.38 -35.59
C ASP A 290 40.51 -22.20 -36.27
N GLY A 291 39.87 -21.64 -37.30
CA GLY A 291 38.97 -22.40 -38.17
C GLY A 291 37.60 -21.82 -38.54
N ASN A 292 37.59 -20.70 -39.27
CA ASN A 292 37.01 -20.58 -40.61
C ASN A 292 35.54 -21.05 -40.93
N ARG A 293 34.80 -20.09 -41.51
CA ARG A 293 34.07 -20.14 -42.80
C ARG A 293 32.55 -20.40 -42.89
N SER A 294 31.93 -19.46 -43.63
CA SER A 294 30.84 -19.61 -44.62
C SER A 294 29.42 -19.65 -44.05
N SER A 295 28.36 -19.07 -44.64
CA SER A 295 28.12 -18.14 -45.74
C SER A 295 26.58 -17.99 -45.83
N LEU A 296 26.10 -16.78 -46.13
CA LEU A 296 24.76 -16.28 -46.54
C LEU A 296 23.85 -17.26 -47.36
N PRO A 297 22.54 -16.98 -47.65
CA PRO A 297 21.83 -15.69 -47.57
C PRO A 297 20.35 -15.70 -47.07
N ALA A 298 19.82 -14.48 -47.00
CA ALA A 298 18.46 -14.01 -46.74
C ALA A 298 17.33 -14.61 -47.62
N ARG A 299 16.10 -14.50 -47.10
CA ARG A 299 14.88 -14.18 -47.87
C ARG A 299 13.72 -13.76 -46.95
N ASP A 300 13.34 -12.49 -47.02
CA ASP A 300 11.97 -12.02 -46.78
C ASP A 300 11.04 -12.55 -47.89
N PRO A 301 9.72 -12.61 -47.64
CA PRO A 301 8.90 -11.51 -48.15
C PRO A 301 7.78 -11.03 -47.21
N GLU A 302 7.47 -9.76 -47.46
CA GLU A 302 6.45 -8.84 -46.94
C GLU A 302 4.95 -9.25 -47.16
N PRO A 303 3.99 -8.43 -46.67
CA PRO A 303 2.73 -8.87 -46.06
C PRO A 303 1.51 -8.84 -46.99
N ARG A 304 0.39 -9.38 -46.51
CA ARG A 304 -0.94 -9.11 -47.09
C ARG A 304 -1.93 -8.67 -46.02
N SER A 305 -2.42 -7.46 -46.23
CA SER A 305 -3.62 -6.84 -45.69
C SER A 305 -4.88 -7.45 -46.31
N LEU A 306 -5.93 -7.61 -45.49
CA LEU A 306 -7.32 -7.62 -45.94
C LEU A 306 -8.20 -6.95 -44.87
N SER A 307 -8.96 -5.97 -45.34
CA SER A 307 -9.95 -5.15 -44.66
C SER A 307 -11.37 -5.69 -44.88
N GLU A 308 -12.32 -5.04 -44.18
CA GLU A 308 -13.79 -4.98 -44.41
C GLU A 308 -14.62 -6.05 -43.70
N THR A 309 -15.46 -5.75 -42.69
CA THR A 309 -16.81 -5.11 -42.65
C THR A 309 -17.64 -6.05 -41.76
N GLY A 310 -18.53 -5.68 -40.84
CA GLY A 310 -19.55 -4.63 -40.83
C GLY A 310 -20.88 -5.34 -40.58
N GLY A 311 -21.34 -5.43 -39.32
CA GLY A 311 -22.60 -6.08 -38.96
C GLY A 311 -23.01 -5.80 -37.51
N GLN A 312 -23.74 -4.71 -37.29
CA GLN A 312 -24.40 -4.41 -36.01
C GLN A 312 -25.68 -5.25 -35.87
N ALA A 313 -25.68 -6.14 -34.88
CA ALA A 313 -26.87 -6.79 -34.35
C ALA A 313 -27.64 -5.83 -33.41
N PRO A 314 -28.96 -5.99 -33.24
CA PRO A 314 -29.77 -5.10 -32.41
C PRO A 314 -29.34 -5.18 -30.94
N ALA A 315 -29.28 -4.02 -30.28
CA ALA A 315 -28.88 -3.88 -28.89
C ALA A 315 -29.83 -4.66 -27.97
N GLU A 316 -29.38 -5.85 -27.56
CA GLU A 316 -29.98 -6.62 -26.49
C GLU A 316 -29.93 -5.77 -25.21
N VAL A 317 -31.06 -5.62 -24.52
CA VAL A 317 -31.10 -4.91 -23.24
C VAL A 317 -30.29 -5.73 -22.24
N VAL A 318 -29.03 -5.35 -22.07
CA VAL A 318 -28.09 -6.03 -21.19
C VAL A 318 -28.63 -5.94 -19.76
N ALA A 319 -28.98 -7.10 -19.20
CA ALA A 319 -29.44 -7.19 -17.82
C ALA A 319 -28.36 -6.68 -16.86
N SER A 320 -28.70 -5.69 -16.03
CA SER A 320 -27.78 -5.09 -15.03
C SER A 320 -28.21 -5.42 -13.60
N SER A 321 -27.25 -5.60 -12.69
CA SER A 321 -27.50 -5.81 -11.26
C SER A 321 -27.63 -4.50 -10.49
N GLY A 322 -27.34 -3.36 -11.14
CA GLY A 322 -27.23 -2.06 -10.50
C GLY A 322 -25.86 -1.80 -9.86
N LEU A 323 -24.88 -2.69 -10.05
CA LEU A 323 -23.56 -2.61 -9.42
C LEU A 323 -22.87 -1.27 -9.71
N ILE A 324 -22.88 -0.81 -10.97
CA ILE A 324 -22.21 0.42 -11.39
C ILE A 324 -22.78 1.62 -10.63
N GLY A 325 -24.10 1.73 -10.54
CA GLY A 325 -24.78 2.80 -9.80
C GLY A 325 -24.50 2.72 -8.30
N ALA A 326 -24.47 1.52 -7.74
CA ALA A 326 -24.14 1.30 -6.34
C ALA A 326 -22.72 1.76 -6.02
N LEU A 327 -21.72 1.32 -6.81
CA LEU A 327 -20.32 1.73 -6.62
C LEU A 327 -20.14 3.24 -6.74
N ALA A 328 -20.82 3.88 -7.69
CA ALA A 328 -20.76 5.34 -7.86
C ALA A 328 -21.34 6.10 -6.65
N ALA A 329 -22.31 5.52 -5.95
CA ALA A 329 -22.90 6.08 -4.73
C ALA A 329 -22.12 5.74 -3.45
N THR A 330 -21.12 4.86 -3.51
CA THR A 330 -20.32 4.50 -2.34
C THR A 330 -19.34 5.62 -1.99
N THR A 331 -19.49 6.16 -0.78
CA THR A 331 -18.65 7.23 -0.24
C THR A 331 -17.96 6.80 1.06
N ARG A 332 -16.86 7.49 1.41
CA ARG A 332 -16.12 7.31 2.66
C ARG A 332 -15.89 8.66 3.33
N GLU A 333 -16.05 8.73 4.65
CA GLU A 333 -15.66 9.93 5.41
C GLU A 333 -14.16 9.94 5.71
N THR A 334 -13.54 11.10 5.52
CA THR A 334 -12.14 11.33 5.87
C THR A 334 -12.00 12.62 6.68
N ARG A 335 -11.15 12.63 7.71
CA ARG A 335 -10.97 13.81 8.59
C ARG A 335 -10.36 15.03 7.89
N LEU A 336 -9.63 14.83 6.80
CA LEU A 336 -8.89 15.89 6.11
C LEU A 336 -9.67 16.51 4.95
N VAL A 337 -10.72 15.83 4.47
CA VAL A 337 -11.42 16.18 3.22
C VAL A 337 -12.94 16.16 3.37
N GLY A 338 -13.47 15.52 4.41
CA GLY A 338 -14.90 15.23 4.54
C GLY A 338 -15.27 13.97 3.74
N THR A 339 -16.52 13.91 3.28
CA THR A 339 -17.06 12.78 2.50
C THR A 339 -16.50 12.78 1.07
N THR A 340 -15.80 11.72 0.69
CA THR A 340 -15.25 11.53 -0.67
C THR A 340 -15.80 10.25 -1.28
N GLN A 341 -15.64 10.06 -2.59
CA GLN A 341 -15.91 8.76 -3.21
C GLN A 341 -15.03 7.67 -2.57
N ASP A 342 -15.57 6.47 -2.39
CA ASP A 342 -14.80 5.36 -1.83
C ASP A 342 -13.71 4.91 -2.81
N PRO A 343 -12.43 4.81 -2.38
CA PRO A 343 -11.33 4.49 -3.28
C PRO A 343 -11.43 3.07 -3.86
N VAL A 344 -11.94 2.10 -3.10
CA VAL A 344 -12.14 0.74 -3.62
C VAL A 344 -13.27 0.74 -4.64
N ALA A 345 -14.36 1.48 -4.36
CA ALA A 345 -15.45 1.61 -5.32
C ALA A 345 -14.99 2.25 -6.64
N ARG A 346 -14.11 3.26 -6.56
CA ARG A 346 -13.50 3.89 -7.73
C ARG A 346 -12.62 2.92 -8.51
N ASP A 347 -11.71 2.20 -7.85
CA ASP A 347 -10.84 1.20 -8.51
C ASP A 347 -11.68 0.14 -9.24
N LEU A 348 -12.80 -0.27 -8.64
CA LEU A 348 -13.75 -1.19 -9.26
C LEU A 348 -14.44 -0.58 -10.48
N ILE A 349 -14.81 0.70 -10.41
CA ILE A 349 -15.44 1.44 -11.53
C ILE A 349 -14.49 1.54 -12.73
N GLU A 350 -13.20 1.78 -12.47
CA GLU A 350 -12.17 1.95 -13.50
C GLU A 350 -11.77 0.62 -14.17
N SER A 351 -12.20 -0.53 -13.62
CA SER A 351 -11.90 -1.83 -14.21
C SER A 351 -12.65 -2.08 -15.52
N GLN A 352 -11.90 -2.45 -16.57
CA GLN A 352 -12.48 -2.89 -17.85
C GLN A 352 -13.41 -4.11 -17.73
N HIS A 353 -13.35 -4.84 -16.61
CA HIS A 353 -14.15 -6.04 -16.36
C HIS A 353 -15.42 -5.77 -15.54
N LEU A 354 -15.66 -4.52 -15.13
CA LEU A 354 -16.81 -4.16 -14.30
C LEU A 354 -18.15 -4.54 -14.96
N GLN A 355 -18.30 -4.28 -16.26
CA GLN A 355 -19.53 -4.59 -16.97
C GLN A 355 -19.81 -6.09 -17.02
N ALA A 356 -18.77 -6.91 -17.18
CA ALA A 356 -18.88 -8.36 -17.15
C ALA A 356 -19.26 -8.86 -15.74
N LEU A 357 -18.73 -8.23 -14.68
CA LEU A 357 -19.12 -8.53 -13.32
C LEU A 357 -20.58 -8.14 -13.03
N ASP A 358 -21.03 -6.96 -13.46
CA ASP A 358 -22.41 -6.50 -13.30
C ASP A 358 -23.41 -7.47 -13.98
N GLN A 359 -23.08 -7.92 -15.20
CA GLN A 359 -23.85 -8.94 -15.91
C GLN A 359 -23.83 -10.29 -15.19
N LYS A 360 -22.67 -10.69 -14.64
CA LYS A 360 -22.58 -11.92 -13.85
C LYS A 360 -23.50 -11.86 -12.64
N LEU A 361 -23.45 -10.80 -11.85
CA LEU A 361 -24.33 -10.65 -10.69
C LEU A 361 -25.81 -10.67 -11.11
N ALA A 362 -26.15 -9.98 -12.20
CA ALA A 362 -27.51 -10.01 -12.76
C ALA A 362 -27.95 -11.43 -13.16
N SER A 363 -27.06 -12.23 -13.76
CA SER A 363 -27.32 -13.63 -14.12
C SER A 363 -27.49 -14.55 -12.90
N LEU A 364 -26.98 -14.14 -11.73
CA LEU A 364 -27.16 -14.84 -10.46
C LEU A 364 -28.44 -14.41 -9.74
N GLY A 365 -29.23 -13.51 -10.33
CA GLY A 365 -30.48 -13.00 -9.75
C GLY A 365 -30.33 -11.76 -8.88
N ILE A 366 -29.12 -11.20 -8.75
CA ILE A 366 -28.85 -10.00 -7.96
C ILE A 366 -29.33 -8.77 -8.72
N ARG A 367 -30.09 -7.90 -8.03
CA ARG A 367 -30.65 -6.64 -8.52
C ARG A 367 -30.62 -5.58 -7.42
N ASP A 368 -30.76 -4.32 -7.82
CA ASP A 368 -30.99 -3.17 -6.94
C ASP A 368 -29.95 -3.02 -5.81
N LEU A 369 -28.67 -3.26 -6.13
CA LEU A 369 -27.58 -3.15 -5.18
C LEU A 369 -27.50 -1.75 -4.55
N LYS A 370 -27.30 -1.70 -3.22
CA LYS A 370 -27.13 -0.44 -2.47
C LYS A 370 -25.89 -0.48 -1.58
N PRO A 371 -25.08 0.58 -1.52
CA PRO A 371 -23.95 0.64 -0.59
C PRO A 371 -24.42 0.54 0.86
N ILE A 372 -23.75 -0.30 1.65
CA ILE A 372 -23.99 -0.39 3.11
C ILE A 372 -22.71 -0.20 3.92
N ALA A 373 -21.57 -0.64 3.39
CA ALA A 373 -20.27 -0.42 4.01
C ALA A 373 -19.18 -0.52 2.95
N ALA A 374 -17.98 -0.06 3.30
CA ALA A 374 -16.79 -0.29 2.51
C ALA A 374 -15.64 -0.62 3.45
N GLY A 375 -14.93 -1.68 3.12
CA GLY A 375 -13.73 -2.11 3.83
C GLY A 375 -12.46 -1.67 3.09
N THR A 376 -11.34 -2.19 3.54
CA THR A 376 -10.01 -1.91 2.99
C THR A 376 -9.84 -2.33 1.53
N SER A 377 -10.48 -3.44 1.15
CA SER A 377 -10.25 -4.10 -0.14
C SER A 377 -11.53 -4.56 -0.82
N SER A 378 -12.69 -4.25 -0.25
CA SER A 378 -13.98 -4.57 -0.83
C SER A 378 -15.04 -3.54 -0.46
N VAL A 379 -15.97 -3.29 -1.38
CA VAL A 379 -17.24 -2.61 -1.10
C VAL A 379 -18.27 -3.67 -0.72
N VAL A 380 -19.12 -3.34 0.25
CA VAL A 380 -20.20 -4.21 0.75
C VAL A 380 -21.54 -3.60 0.35
N LEU A 381 -22.35 -4.39 -0.36
CA LEU A 381 -23.59 -3.96 -0.98
C LEU A 381 -24.77 -4.79 -0.48
N ASP A 382 -25.88 -4.14 -0.17
CA ASP A 382 -27.16 -4.79 0.13
C ASP A 382 -27.81 -5.27 -1.17
N ALA A 383 -28.19 -6.55 -1.20
CA ALA A 383 -28.94 -7.19 -2.28
C ALA A 383 -30.28 -7.78 -1.78
N GLY A 384 -30.89 -7.16 -0.76
CA GLY A 384 -32.16 -7.58 -0.19
C GLY A 384 -31.98 -8.64 0.90
N GLN A 385 -32.05 -9.92 0.53
CA GLN A 385 -31.85 -11.05 1.47
C GLN A 385 -30.37 -11.47 1.57
N ASP A 386 -29.56 -11.02 0.63
CA ASP A 386 -28.13 -11.29 0.57
C ASP A 386 -27.32 -9.98 0.68
N VAL A 387 -26.03 -10.16 0.91
CA VAL A 387 -25.01 -9.12 0.86
C VAL A 387 -23.99 -9.50 -0.20
N VAL A 388 -23.65 -8.56 -1.06
CA VAL A 388 -22.61 -8.75 -2.08
C VAL A 388 -21.38 -7.97 -1.67
N ARG A 389 -20.26 -8.68 -1.48
CA ARG A 389 -18.93 -8.08 -1.35
C ARG A 389 -18.25 -8.09 -2.70
N VAL A 390 -17.73 -6.96 -3.13
CA VAL A 390 -16.97 -6.84 -4.39
C VAL A 390 -15.62 -6.22 -4.09
N GLY A 391 -14.54 -6.77 -4.63
CA GLY A 391 -13.19 -6.27 -4.38
C GLY A 391 -12.21 -6.61 -5.50
N MET A 392 -10.98 -6.13 -5.36
CA MET A 392 -9.88 -6.41 -6.30
C MET A 392 -9.03 -7.61 -5.83
N GLY A 393 -8.55 -8.41 -6.78
CA GLY A 393 -7.64 -9.54 -6.56
C GLY A 393 -8.34 -10.86 -6.28
N ASP A 394 -7.60 -11.80 -5.72
CA ASP A 394 -8.08 -13.16 -5.46
C ASP A 394 -9.03 -13.23 -4.27
N LEU A 395 -9.86 -14.27 -4.23
CA LEU A 395 -10.74 -14.58 -3.10
C LEU A 395 -9.92 -14.78 -1.84
N THR A 396 -10.35 -14.15 -0.74
CA THR A 396 -9.71 -14.35 0.56
C THR A 396 -10.13 -15.73 1.09
N PRO A 397 -9.18 -16.60 1.48
CA PRO A 397 -9.53 -17.92 2.01
C PRO A 397 -10.44 -17.79 3.24
N ARG A 398 -11.64 -18.38 3.17
CA ARG A 398 -12.54 -18.48 4.32
C ARG A 398 -12.34 -19.82 5.02
N PRO A 399 -12.02 -19.85 6.32
CA PRO A 399 -12.05 -21.09 7.09
C PRO A 399 -13.45 -21.71 7.03
N ILE A 400 -13.51 -23.01 6.71
CA ILE A 400 -14.77 -23.78 6.70
C ILE A 400 -15.04 -24.24 8.14
N ILE A 401 -15.50 -23.32 8.98
CA ILE A 401 -15.89 -23.58 10.38
C ILE A 401 -17.26 -22.95 10.66
N PRO A 402 -18.08 -23.52 11.58
CA PRO A 402 -19.44 -23.03 11.88
C PRO A 402 -19.51 -21.57 12.33
N GLU A 403 -18.43 -21.06 12.89
CA GLU A 403 -18.29 -19.71 13.41
C GLU A 403 -18.10 -18.66 12.31
N VAL A 404 -17.73 -19.06 11.09
CA VAL A 404 -17.45 -18.15 9.96
C VAL A 404 -18.59 -18.19 8.95
N LEU A 405 -19.13 -17.03 8.61
CA LEU A 405 -20.16 -16.88 7.58
C LEU A 405 -19.58 -17.27 6.22
N GLN A 406 -20.20 -18.28 5.60
CA GLN A 406 -19.80 -18.82 4.31
C GLN A 406 -20.53 -18.12 3.17
N ALA A 407 -19.81 -17.88 2.07
CA ALA A 407 -20.42 -17.39 0.85
C ALA A 407 -21.34 -18.47 0.25
N GLN A 408 -22.53 -18.08 -0.16
CA GLN A 408 -23.43 -18.95 -0.94
C GLN A 408 -22.89 -19.13 -2.36
N ARG A 409 -22.26 -18.08 -2.90
CA ARG A 409 -21.61 -18.04 -4.22
C ARG A 409 -20.43 -17.08 -4.17
N GLU A 410 -19.38 -17.40 -4.90
CA GLU A 410 -18.20 -16.55 -5.05
C GLU A 410 -17.56 -16.74 -6.42
N GLY A 411 -16.69 -15.82 -6.81
CA GLY A 411 -15.90 -15.98 -8.03
C GLY A 411 -15.03 -14.77 -8.35
N VAL A 412 -14.29 -14.89 -9.45
CA VAL A 412 -13.39 -13.86 -9.96
C VAL A 412 -13.68 -13.60 -11.44
N ILE A 413 -13.75 -12.33 -11.83
CA ILE A 413 -13.92 -11.88 -13.21
C ILE A 413 -12.86 -10.82 -13.50
N GLY A 414 -11.84 -11.19 -14.28
CA GLY A 414 -10.81 -10.25 -14.72
C GLY A 414 -10.12 -9.52 -13.57
N GLY A 415 -9.81 -10.23 -12.48
CA GLY A 415 -9.20 -9.67 -11.27
C GLY A 415 -10.19 -8.97 -10.33
N LEU A 416 -11.49 -8.96 -10.62
CA LEU A 416 -12.55 -8.54 -9.70
C LEU A 416 -13.11 -9.76 -8.98
N ARG A 417 -13.02 -9.81 -7.65
CA ARG A 417 -13.70 -10.84 -6.86
C ARG A 417 -15.08 -10.40 -6.43
N TYR A 418 -15.99 -11.35 -6.31
CA TYR A 418 -17.28 -11.16 -5.66
C TYR A 418 -17.61 -12.32 -4.73
N GLU A 419 -18.33 -12.01 -3.65
CA GLU A 419 -18.87 -12.97 -2.69
C GLU A 419 -20.32 -12.60 -2.40
N ILE A 420 -21.22 -13.57 -2.48
CA ILE A 420 -22.64 -13.42 -2.13
C ILE A 420 -22.86 -14.16 -0.82
N LEU A 421 -23.14 -13.40 0.23
CA LEU A 421 -23.26 -13.86 1.61
C LEU A 421 -24.73 -13.73 2.06
N PRO A 422 -25.22 -14.61 2.95
CA PRO A 422 -26.48 -14.37 3.62
C PRO A 422 -26.42 -13.05 4.40
N LYS A 423 -27.52 -12.28 4.40
CA LYS A 423 -27.61 -11.08 5.24
C LYS A 423 -27.71 -11.47 6.71
N VAL A 424 -27.02 -10.72 7.57
CA VAL A 424 -27.00 -10.93 9.02
C VAL A 424 -27.34 -9.65 9.78
N GLU A 425 -27.78 -9.81 11.02
CA GLU A 425 -28.02 -8.69 11.93
C GLU A 425 -26.70 -8.24 12.56
N VAL A 426 -26.29 -7.00 12.31
CA VAL A 426 -25.03 -6.44 12.83
C VAL A 426 -25.23 -5.51 14.04
N THR A 427 -26.49 -5.24 14.41
CA THR A 427 -26.81 -4.39 15.56
C THR A 427 -26.82 -5.19 16.86
N GLY A 428 -26.41 -4.58 17.97
CA GLY A 428 -26.46 -5.22 19.30
C GLY A 428 -25.36 -6.25 19.54
N ILE A 429 -24.30 -6.24 18.71
CA ILE A 429 -23.06 -6.95 18.99
C ILE A 429 -22.28 -6.19 20.06
N THR A 430 -21.71 -6.93 21.02
CA THR A 430 -20.95 -6.38 22.15
C THR A 430 -19.51 -6.89 22.17
N GLU A 431 -18.63 -6.23 22.93
CA GLU A 431 -17.26 -6.70 23.17
C GLU A 431 -17.22 -8.10 23.83
N HIS A 432 -18.27 -8.43 24.60
CA HIS A 432 -18.42 -9.77 25.16
C HIS A 432 -18.65 -10.82 24.07
N ASP A 433 -19.44 -10.51 23.05
CA ASP A 433 -19.64 -11.38 21.89
C ASP A 433 -18.34 -11.60 21.12
N VAL A 434 -17.52 -10.54 20.95
CA VAL A 434 -16.18 -10.62 20.33
C VAL A 434 -15.29 -11.59 21.10
N SER A 435 -15.18 -11.42 22.42
CA SER A 435 -14.37 -12.27 23.29
C SER A 435 -14.82 -13.74 23.27
N LEU A 436 -16.14 -13.97 23.26
CA LEU A 436 -16.72 -15.31 23.16
C LEU A 436 -16.40 -15.95 21.81
N MET A 437 -16.51 -15.20 20.71
CA MET A 437 -16.22 -15.70 19.38
C MET A 437 -14.73 -16.04 19.20
N GLN A 438 -13.83 -15.17 19.65
CA GLN A 438 -12.39 -15.42 19.62
C GLN A 438 -12.03 -16.72 20.34
N SER A 439 -12.65 -16.96 21.50
CA SER A 439 -12.44 -18.18 22.28
C SER A 439 -12.88 -19.43 21.50
N ARG A 440 -14.07 -19.41 20.88
CA ARG A 440 -14.57 -20.53 20.03
C ARG A 440 -13.68 -20.79 18.82
N ILE A 441 -13.20 -19.74 18.17
CA ILE A 441 -12.30 -19.85 17.02
C ILE A 441 -10.93 -20.42 17.43
N ALA A 442 -10.42 -19.99 18.59
CA ALA A 442 -9.19 -20.54 19.17
C ALA A 442 -9.31 -22.05 19.47
N GLU A 443 -10.45 -22.50 19.99
CA GLU A 443 -10.75 -23.92 20.19
C GLU A 443 -10.75 -24.74 18.88
N ARG A 444 -10.99 -24.09 17.73
CA ARG A 444 -10.88 -24.69 16.39
C ARG A 444 -9.46 -24.69 15.83
N GLY A 445 -8.47 -24.21 16.59
CA GLY A 445 -7.08 -24.09 16.15
C GLY A 445 -6.85 -22.90 15.22
N TYR A 446 -7.62 -21.82 15.38
CA TYR A 446 -7.44 -20.58 14.62
C TYR A 446 -7.16 -19.40 15.56
N GLN A 447 -6.32 -18.49 15.13
CA GLN A 447 -6.13 -17.20 15.75
C GLN A 447 -6.87 -16.14 14.92
N TRP A 448 -7.60 -15.25 15.59
CA TRP A 448 -8.29 -14.13 14.94
C TRP A 448 -7.69 -12.81 15.41
N THR A 449 -6.84 -12.20 14.58
CA THR A 449 -6.05 -11.01 14.96
C THR A 449 -6.79 -9.69 14.77
N ASP A 450 -7.91 -9.71 14.06
CA ASP A 450 -8.70 -8.54 13.69
C ASP A 450 -10.14 -8.68 14.21
N ALA A 451 -10.28 -9.16 15.45
CA ALA A 451 -11.60 -9.35 16.04
C ALA A 451 -12.15 -8.00 16.51
N GLY A 452 -13.35 -7.67 16.04
CA GLY A 452 -14.05 -6.42 16.36
C GLY A 452 -15.56 -6.61 16.26
N ILE A 453 -16.31 -5.70 16.90
CA ILE A 453 -17.78 -5.71 16.88
C ILE A 453 -18.36 -5.57 15.47
N ASP A 454 -17.61 -4.91 14.59
CA ASP A 454 -17.91 -4.66 13.17
C ASP A 454 -17.67 -5.90 12.29
N ASN A 455 -16.91 -6.88 12.77
CA ASN A 455 -16.63 -8.13 12.05
C ASN A 455 -17.54 -9.30 12.49
N LEU A 456 -18.59 -9.00 13.24
CA LEU A 456 -19.57 -9.96 13.73
C LEU A 456 -20.99 -9.62 13.30
N GLY A 457 -21.82 -10.64 13.25
CA GLY A 457 -23.26 -10.51 13.10
C GLY A 457 -24.00 -11.71 13.66
N ARG A 458 -25.33 -11.68 13.59
CA ARG A 458 -26.19 -12.79 13.97
C ARG A 458 -27.00 -13.27 12.78
N ILE A 459 -27.00 -14.59 12.57
CA ILE A 459 -27.90 -15.26 11.64
C ILE A 459 -28.76 -16.24 12.43
N ASN A 460 -30.07 -16.05 12.40
CA ASN A 460 -31.02 -16.84 13.21
C ASN A 460 -30.65 -16.88 14.71
N GLY A 461 -30.19 -15.73 15.25
CA GLY A 461 -29.75 -15.59 16.64
C GLY A 461 -28.35 -16.14 16.97
N GLN A 462 -27.74 -16.90 16.05
CA GLN A 462 -26.39 -17.43 16.21
C GLN A 462 -25.33 -16.40 15.80
N LEU A 463 -24.35 -16.17 16.67
CA LEU A 463 -23.21 -15.30 16.39
C LEU A 463 -22.31 -15.92 15.31
N VAL A 464 -21.92 -15.12 14.32
CA VAL A 464 -21.05 -15.51 13.20
C VAL A 464 -20.07 -14.40 12.85
N VAL A 465 -18.90 -14.78 12.35
CA VAL A 465 -17.90 -13.89 11.77
C VAL A 465 -18.31 -13.52 10.36
N THR A 466 -18.55 -12.23 10.11
CA THR A 466 -18.95 -11.70 8.80
C THR A 466 -17.74 -11.42 7.92
N ASP A 467 -16.66 -10.92 8.53
CA ASP A 467 -15.38 -10.69 7.88
C ASP A 467 -14.27 -11.58 8.50
N PRO A 468 -13.83 -12.64 7.81
CA PRO A 468 -12.79 -13.54 8.30
C PRO A 468 -11.38 -12.96 8.15
N GLY A 469 -11.25 -11.65 7.87
CA GLY A 469 -9.97 -10.94 7.90
C GLY A 469 -9.19 -11.26 9.18
N GLY A 470 -7.90 -11.56 9.04
CA GLY A 470 -7.04 -11.89 10.18
C GLY A 470 -7.25 -13.26 10.82
N LEU A 471 -8.10 -14.14 10.26
CA LEU A 471 -8.15 -15.54 10.68
C LEU A 471 -6.99 -16.35 10.11
N GLN A 472 -6.17 -16.92 10.98
CA GLN A 472 -5.03 -17.76 10.62
C GLN A 472 -5.09 -19.06 11.39
N ARG A 473 -4.77 -20.17 10.73
CA ARG A 473 -4.64 -21.46 11.43
C ARG A 473 -3.41 -21.39 12.33
N ILE A 474 -3.57 -21.73 13.60
CA ILE A 474 -2.46 -21.89 14.52
C ILE A 474 -1.70 -23.11 14.03
N GLU A 475 -0.51 -22.90 13.45
CA GLU A 475 0.37 -24.02 13.11
C GLU A 475 0.71 -24.75 14.41
N GLU A 476 0.26 -26.01 14.53
CA GLU A 476 0.77 -26.90 15.56
C GLU A 476 2.27 -26.93 15.38
N LYS A 477 3.01 -26.40 16.36
CA LYS A 477 4.42 -26.75 16.51
C LYS A 477 4.45 -28.27 16.56
N VAL A 478 4.89 -28.89 15.46
CA VAL A 478 5.28 -30.28 15.44
C VAL A 478 6.37 -30.39 16.50
N LEU A 479 5.98 -30.87 17.68
CA LEU A 479 6.91 -31.34 18.69
C LEU A 479 7.63 -32.51 18.03
N THR A 480 8.79 -32.24 17.45
CA THR A 480 9.74 -33.28 17.10
C THR A 480 10.01 -34.06 18.39
N PRO A 481 9.78 -35.38 18.42
CA PRO A 481 10.09 -36.20 19.58
C PRO A 481 11.61 -36.23 19.74
N GLY A 482 12.14 -35.32 20.56
CA GLY A 482 13.58 -35.14 20.72
C GLY A 482 14.04 -34.13 21.76
N ASN A 483 13.16 -33.34 22.38
CA ASN A 483 13.53 -32.53 23.53
C ASN A 483 12.79 -33.01 24.79
N THR A 484 13.53 -33.80 25.56
CA THR A 484 13.16 -34.26 26.90
C THR A 484 13.00 -33.07 27.85
N LEU A 485 11.96 -33.17 28.66
CA LEU A 485 11.54 -32.31 29.76
C LEU A 485 12.70 -31.87 30.69
N GLU A 486 12.79 -30.57 30.96
CA GLU A 486 13.15 -30.06 32.29
C GLU A 486 12.04 -29.13 32.80
N ASN A 487 11.72 -29.31 34.08
CA ASN A 487 10.45 -29.07 34.76
C ASN A 487 10.28 -27.62 35.26
N PRO A 488 9.06 -27.11 35.52
CA PRO A 488 8.79 -25.77 36.01
C PRO A 488 8.64 -25.72 37.53
N LEU A 489 9.48 -24.94 38.21
CA LEU A 489 9.26 -24.47 39.58
C LEU A 489 9.90 -23.08 39.74
N GLN A 490 9.14 -22.02 39.49
CA GLN A 490 9.43 -20.68 40.03
C GLN A 490 8.17 -19.79 39.99
N GLN A 491 7.26 -20.02 40.93
CA GLN A 491 6.41 -18.98 41.50
C GLN A 491 6.39 -19.15 43.02
N SER A 492 7.12 -18.27 43.72
CA SER A 492 6.77 -17.78 45.06
C SER A 492 7.84 -16.77 45.48
N ASN A 493 7.49 -15.48 45.49
CA ASN A 493 8.06 -14.47 46.39
C ASN A 493 7.32 -13.14 46.18
N LEU A 494 6.15 -13.01 46.80
CA LEU A 494 5.49 -11.73 47.09
C LEU A 494 4.46 -11.98 48.21
N ALA A 495 4.95 -12.07 49.45
CA ALA A 495 4.25 -11.67 50.67
C ALA A 495 5.14 -11.98 51.89
N SER A 496 5.00 -11.16 52.93
CA SER A 496 5.48 -11.35 54.30
C SER A 496 6.87 -10.81 54.63
N LYS A 497 6.92 -9.52 54.96
CA LYS A 497 7.64 -9.02 56.15
C LYS A 497 6.96 -7.74 56.67
N GLU A 498 6.02 -7.93 57.58
CA GLU A 498 5.65 -6.95 58.62
C GLU A 498 5.67 -7.62 60.00
N GLN A 499 6.04 -6.81 61.00
CA GLN A 499 6.00 -6.98 62.46
C GLN A 499 7.10 -7.84 63.11
N THR A 500 8.00 -7.26 63.92
CA THR A 500 7.80 -6.72 65.30
C THR A 500 9.09 -5.97 65.70
N ALA A 501 9.22 -4.99 66.62
CA ALA A 501 8.46 -4.40 67.73
C ALA A 501 9.06 -2.98 68.00
N ALA A 502 8.29 -1.91 68.26
CA ALA A 502 7.79 -1.38 69.55
C ALA A 502 8.62 -0.25 70.20
N ASN A 503 7.88 0.73 70.77
CA ASN A 503 8.22 1.88 71.64
C ASN A 503 8.85 3.12 70.95
N SER A 504 8.44 4.39 71.20
CA SER A 504 7.60 5.01 72.24
C SER A 504 7.37 6.52 71.97
N GLY A 505 6.22 7.06 72.41
CA GLY A 505 5.99 8.48 72.79
C GLY A 505 5.56 9.44 71.67
N ALA A 506 4.31 9.92 71.55
CA ALA A 506 3.45 10.76 72.40
C ALA A 506 3.63 12.31 72.24
N SER A 507 2.48 13.00 72.28
CA SER A 507 2.17 14.46 72.34
C SER A 507 2.01 15.22 71.01
N GLU A 508 0.77 15.61 70.62
CA GLU A 508 -0.07 16.76 71.07
C GLU A 508 -0.07 17.88 70.00
N LEU A 509 -1.20 18.14 69.33
CA LEU A 509 -2.23 19.17 69.58
C LEU A 509 -1.92 20.56 68.98
N ASN A 510 -2.71 20.95 67.96
CA ASN A 510 -3.47 22.21 67.79
C ASN A 510 -3.92 22.31 66.32
N GLN A 511 -5.20 22.16 65.95
CA GLN A 511 -6.34 23.10 66.11
C GLN A 511 -6.01 24.58 65.86
N THR A 512 -6.56 25.13 64.75
CA THR A 512 -7.45 26.30 64.67
C THR A 512 -7.85 26.51 63.20
N GLN A 513 -9.12 26.30 62.84
CA GLN A 513 -10.20 27.29 62.68
C GLN A 513 -10.22 28.02 61.31
N THR A 514 -11.33 27.79 60.61
CA THR A 514 -11.94 28.48 59.45
C THR A 514 -12.51 29.87 59.84
N PRO A 515 -13.31 30.56 58.99
CA PRO A 515 -13.20 31.00 57.60
C PRO A 515 -13.48 32.53 57.48
N ASP A 516 -13.56 33.10 56.26
CA ASP A 516 -14.71 33.92 55.76
C ASP A 516 -14.32 34.91 54.62
N ARG A 517 -15.31 35.14 53.74
CA ARG A 517 -15.60 36.33 52.90
C ARG A 517 -15.00 36.56 51.49
N ASP A 518 -15.90 36.33 50.53
CA ASP A 518 -16.57 37.34 49.67
C ASP A 518 -15.84 38.10 48.54
N LYS A 519 -16.65 38.36 47.50
CA LYS A 519 -16.49 39.14 46.26
C LYS A 519 -15.89 38.31 45.10
N GLY A 520 -16.58 37.99 44.00
CA GLY A 520 -17.64 38.70 43.28
C GLY A 520 -17.00 39.60 42.22
N PHE A 521 -17.06 39.24 40.93
CA PHE A 521 -17.28 40.16 39.80
C PHE A 521 -17.48 39.41 38.47
N GLU A 522 -18.33 40.02 37.67
CA GLU A 522 -18.98 39.66 36.41
C GLU A 522 -18.14 39.78 35.11
N LEU A 523 -18.68 39.13 34.07
CA LEU A 523 -18.88 39.56 32.66
C LEU A 523 -17.70 39.84 31.69
N LEU A 524 -17.89 39.22 30.50
CA LEU A 524 -17.64 39.70 29.13
C LEU A 524 -16.19 39.97 28.67
N ARG A 525 -15.67 39.07 27.83
CA ARG A 525 -15.55 39.26 26.37
C ARG A 525 -15.27 37.96 25.65
#